data_AF-A0A2G9MMS4-F1
#
_entry.id   AF-A0A2G9MMS4-F1
#
_cell.length_a   1.000
_cell.length_b   1.000
_cell.length_c   1.000
_cell.angle_alpha   90.00
_cell.angle_beta   90.00
_cell.angle_gamma   90.00
#
_symmetry.space_group_name_H-M   'P 1'
#
loop_
_entity.id
_entity.type
_entity.pdbx_description
1 polymer ?
#
loop_
_entity_poly.entity_id
_entity_poly.type
_entity_poly.pdbx_seq_one_letter_code
_entity_poly.pdbx_strand_id
1 'polypeptide(L)'
;MEHIKNLEDIKEKDFCLAGGKATSLSKMMLIGISVPQGFSILTTAFEEFLKENNLKEEITSIFNKVKYTDISSVKTASQKIRSLILTAKISKKIEQEIIKHFKQLNSKFVAVRSSATTEDSQTAAWAGQLETYLNTTEKTLLENIKKCWASLFTPRAIFYSFEKKFDKQKISVGVIIQKMIQSETSGVGFSIHPVTGNGTQILIESCFGLGEALVSGQVTPDRYIVEKNIWKILDKQHNKKPKLSDQEIIQLSKLINKLEIYFGFFVDVEWVKTKNKFYIVQSRPVTTLTELKDFPRQFEKFYNRPVPLTCIQYWWIAEYKKLPLLINNATHFNPLFIHKKNSAVDLYYDINNEKTGLLPLINYFKNNPKKFFKLSKKYQKDCDKLKEICKNKNVENFSKMYELLVNDIWPMLTITILLGRLIEENGIIKKIAKTSYELRQKNEKVAYATSDAMYEISRKKFPKLKDKYLDYLTFEEINSGNLPPMNELKKRVNNFIYFEGKIYTNKTIEEIEKENNITIMEENVESKQDKKIIKGNTAMNGKVKGKVKLLFELSQIKN
;
A
#
# COMPACT_ATOMS: atom_id res chain seq x y z
N MET A 1 23.51 32.00 -7.03
CA MET A 1 22.65 30.79 -7.03
C MET A 1 21.21 31.25 -6.90
N GLU A 2 20.25 30.44 -7.36
CA GLU A 2 18.83 30.70 -7.15
C GLU A 2 18.46 30.42 -5.69
N HIS A 3 17.71 31.33 -5.04
CA HIS A 3 17.34 31.24 -3.62
C HIS A 3 15.85 31.04 -3.41
N ILE A 4 15.03 31.36 -4.40
CA ILE A 4 13.57 31.30 -4.31
C ILE A 4 13.03 30.69 -5.59
N LYS A 5 11.97 29.88 -5.45
CA LYS A 5 11.25 29.30 -6.58
C LYS A 5 9.75 29.26 -6.32
N ASN A 6 8.92 29.63 -7.30
CA ASN A 6 7.48 29.45 -7.15
C ASN A 6 7.14 27.98 -7.00
N LEU A 7 6.08 27.66 -6.23
CA LEU A 7 5.69 26.26 -6.01
C LEU A 7 5.40 25.53 -7.33
N GLU A 8 4.80 26.21 -8.31
CA GLU A 8 4.50 25.65 -9.63
C GLU A 8 5.74 25.34 -10.48
N ASP A 9 6.87 26.00 -10.21
CA ASP A 9 8.11 25.86 -10.96
C ASP A 9 9.03 24.78 -10.36
N ILE A 10 8.74 24.27 -9.16
CA ILE A 10 9.54 23.24 -8.48
C ILE A 10 9.40 21.91 -9.21
N LYS A 11 10.53 21.34 -9.63
CA LYS A 11 10.61 20.04 -10.32
C LYS A 11 11.17 18.98 -9.38
N GLU A 12 11.08 17.72 -9.78
CA GLU A 12 11.58 16.59 -8.98
C GLU A 12 13.07 16.69 -8.67
N LYS A 13 13.87 17.20 -9.61
CA LYS A 13 15.31 17.47 -9.40
C LYS A 13 15.60 18.50 -8.30
N ASP A 14 14.62 19.33 -7.93
CA ASP A 14 14.76 20.38 -6.93
C ASP A 14 14.44 19.88 -5.52
N PHE A 15 14.16 18.58 -5.33
CA PHE A 15 13.84 17.97 -4.02
C PHE A 15 14.89 18.32 -2.95
N CYS A 16 16.18 18.18 -3.27
CA CYS A 16 17.28 18.52 -2.35
C CYS A 16 17.40 20.03 -2.06
N LEU A 17 16.71 20.88 -2.82
CA LEU A 17 16.75 22.33 -2.68
C LEU A 17 15.51 22.90 -2.00
N ALA A 18 14.32 22.35 -2.28
CA ALA A 18 13.05 22.87 -1.77
C ALA A 18 12.50 22.06 -0.58
N GLY A 19 12.97 20.84 -0.38
CA GLY A 19 12.47 19.91 0.64
C GLY A 19 11.17 19.20 0.22
N GLY A 20 10.80 18.18 0.99
CA GLY A 20 9.75 17.24 0.58
C GLY A 20 8.35 17.84 0.49
N LYS A 21 7.96 18.70 1.44
CA LYS A 21 6.65 19.38 1.43
C LYS A 21 6.48 20.26 0.19
N ALA A 22 7.51 21.04 -0.16
CA ALA A 22 7.45 21.94 -1.31
C ALA A 22 7.33 21.15 -2.62
N THR A 23 8.10 20.06 -2.74
CA THR A 23 7.99 19.14 -3.88
C THR A 23 6.63 18.45 -3.94
N SER A 24 6.07 18.02 -2.80
CA SER A 24 4.74 17.42 -2.71
C SER A 24 3.65 18.39 -3.19
N LEU A 25 3.68 19.66 -2.73
CA LEU A 25 2.76 20.71 -3.17
C LEU A 25 2.84 20.96 -4.67
N SER A 26 4.05 21.08 -5.22
CA SER A 26 4.24 21.24 -6.67
C SER A 26 3.65 20.07 -7.46
N LYS A 27 3.96 18.83 -7.05
CA LYS A 27 3.43 17.61 -7.68
C LYS A 27 1.90 17.59 -7.70
N MET A 28 1.26 18.04 -6.62
CA MET A 28 -0.20 18.17 -6.55
C MET A 28 -0.74 19.23 -7.52
N MET A 29 -0.07 20.38 -7.67
CA MET A 29 -0.45 21.40 -8.65
C MET A 29 -0.41 20.87 -10.09
N LEU A 30 0.61 20.07 -10.43
CA LEU A 30 0.76 19.47 -11.76
C LEU A 30 -0.41 18.55 -12.17
N ILE A 31 -1.05 17.88 -11.21
CA ILE A 31 -2.21 17.00 -11.46
C ILE A 31 -3.57 17.70 -11.28
N GLY A 32 -3.56 19.03 -11.23
CA GLY A 32 -4.74 19.88 -11.14
C GLY A 32 -5.42 19.88 -9.77
N ILE A 33 -4.71 19.51 -8.70
CA ILE A 33 -5.22 19.65 -7.33
C ILE A 33 -5.14 21.13 -6.95
N SER A 34 -6.19 21.65 -6.34
CA SER A 34 -6.20 23.03 -5.86
C SER A 34 -5.29 23.15 -4.65
N VAL A 35 -4.12 23.78 -4.83
CA VAL A 35 -3.16 24.13 -3.78
C VAL A 35 -3.08 25.65 -3.72
N PRO A 36 -3.03 26.29 -2.53
CA PRO A 36 -2.84 27.73 -2.45
C PRO A 36 -1.49 28.14 -3.06
N GLN A 37 -1.50 29.22 -3.84
CA GLN A 37 -0.29 29.77 -4.47
C GLN A 37 0.76 30.12 -3.42
N GLY A 38 2.03 29.99 -3.79
CA GLY A 38 3.14 30.23 -2.89
C GLY A 38 4.48 30.07 -3.59
N PHE A 39 5.54 30.27 -2.84
CA PHE A 39 6.92 30.03 -3.26
C PHE A 39 7.69 29.34 -2.15
N SER A 40 8.78 28.67 -2.51
CA SER A 40 9.74 28.09 -1.58
C SER A 40 11.01 28.91 -1.57
N ILE A 41 11.45 29.30 -0.38
CA ILE A 41 12.81 29.70 -0.09
C ILE A 41 13.63 28.41 -0.05
N LEU A 42 14.66 28.33 -0.89
CA LEU A 42 15.48 27.13 -1.07
C LEU A 42 16.54 27.01 0.03
N THR A 43 17.05 25.80 0.20
CA THR A 43 18.14 25.47 1.13
C THR A 43 19.40 26.30 0.88
N THR A 44 19.64 26.74 -0.36
CA THR A 44 20.74 27.64 -0.74
C THR A 44 20.68 28.98 -0.01
N ALA A 45 19.48 29.51 0.26
CA ALA A 45 19.30 30.75 1.01
C ALA A 45 19.69 30.59 2.49
N PHE A 46 19.33 29.46 3.08
CA PHE A 46 19.72 29.13 4.46
C PHE A 46 21.24 28.92 4.57
N GLU A 47 21.85 28.26 3.59
CA GLU A 47 23.30 28.05 3.55
C GLU A 47 24.08 29.36 3.37
N GLU A 48 23.61 30.26 2.51
CA GLU A 48 24.20 31.60 2.32
C GLU A 48 24.05 32.42 3.62
N PHE A 49 22.88 32.39 4.26
CA PHE A 49 22.65 33.03 5.55
C PHE A 49 23.61 32.55 6.65
N LEU A 50 23.82 31.24 6.78
CA LEU A 50 24.76 30.68 7.75
C LEU A 50 26.20 31.08 7.45
N LYS A 51 26.57 31.17 6.16
CA LYS A 51 27.92 31.56 5.73
C LYS A 51 28.19 33.04 5.99
N GLU A 52 27.28 33.93 5.60
CA GLU A 52 27.43 35.38 5.74
C GLU A 52 27.50 35.84 7.20
N ASN A 53 26.86 35.10 8.11
CA ASN A 53 26.88 35.37 9.55
C ASN A 53 27.95 34.55 10.31
N ASN A 54 28.83 33.81 9.62
CA ASN A 54 29.85 32.92 10.21
C ASN A 54 29.30 31.87 11.20
N LEU A 55 28.01 31.53 11.10
CA LEU A 55 27.34 30.65 12.07
C LEU A 55 27.68 29.17 11.89
N LYS A 56 28.12 28.77 10.68
CA LYS A 56 28.34 27.35 10.36
C LYS A 56 29.38 26.71 11.29
N GLU A 57 30.48 27.39 11.55
CA GLU A 57 31.56 26.89 12.41
C GLU A 57 31.13 26.89 13.88
N GLU A 58 30.45 27.94 14.33
CA GLU A 58 29.91 28.02 15.69
C GLU A 58 28.90 26.91 15.99
N ILE A 59 27.94 26.71 15.09
CA ILE A 59 26.92 25.64 15.22
C ILE A 59 27.61 24.27 15.27
N THR A 60 28.59 24.03 14.40
CA THR A 60 29.35 22.77 14.37
C THR A 60 30.11 22.54 15.68
N SER A 61 30.75 23.57 16.22
CA SER A 61 31.46 23.53 17.50
C SER A 61 30.54 23.23 18.68
N ILE A 62 29.33 23.81 18.68
CA ILE A 62 28.31 23.52 19.69
C ILE A 62 27.83 22.07 19.54
N PHE A 63 27.51 21.61 18.33
CA PHE A 63 27.06 20.25 18.06
C PHE A 63 28.08 19.19 18.52
N ASN A 64 29.36 19.37 18.22
CA ASN A 64 30.41 18.42 18.60
C ASN A 64 30.56 18.24 20.12
N LYS A 65 30.04 19.19 20.92
CA LYS A 65 30.08 19.14 22.39
C LYS A 65 28.78 18.59 23.00
N VAL A 66 27.76 18.33 22.20
CA VAL A 66 26.47 17.82 22.68
C VAL A 66 26.62 16.37 23.15
N LYS A 67 26.28 16.13 24.41
CA LYS A 67 26.04 14.78 24.93
C LYS A 67 24.56 14.49 24.78
N TYR A 68 24.17 13.84 23.68
CA TYR A 68 22.75 13.70 23.32
C TYR A 68 21.92 12.84 24.30
N THR A 69 22.58 12.02 25.13
CA THR A 69 21.96 11.27 26.23
C THR A 69 21.68 12.12 27.47
N ASP A 70 22.24 13.33 27.55
CA ASP A 70 21.97 14.31 28.60
C ASP A 70 21.00 15.39 28.09
N ILE A 71 19.78 15.37 28.63
CA ILE A 71 18.71 16.32 28.30
C ILE A 71 19.15 17.78 28.53
N SER A 72 19.95 18.05 29.58
CA SER A 72 20.42 19.40 29.90
C SER A 72 21.43 19.90 28.85
N SER A 73 22.33 19.03 28.41
CA SER A 73 23.28 19.31 27.31
C SER A 73 22.54 19.67 26.02
N VAL A 74 21.56 18.84 25.62
CA VAL A 74 20.74 19.08 24.41
C VAL A 74 19.96 20.37 24.49
N LYS A 75 19.31 20.65 25.63
CA LYS A 75 18.54 21.89 25.84
C LYS A 75 19.42 23.13 25.76
N THR A 76 20.60 23.08 26.38
CA THR A 76 21.56 24.20 26.37
C THR A 76 22.08 24.48 24.95
N ALA A 77 22.44 23.43 24.21
CA ALA A 77 22.87 23.55 22.82
C ALA A 77 21.77 24.12 21.92
N SER A 78 20.54 23.60 22.06
CA SER A 78 19.36 24.10 21.34
C SER A 78 19.14 25.59 21.58
N GLN A 79 19.15 26.04 22.84
CA GLN A 79 18.95 27.45 23.18
C GLN A 79 20.01 28.35 22.55
N LYS A 80 21.30 27.96 22.63
CA LYS A 80 22.41 28.73 22.04
C LYS A 80 22.28 28.86 20.53
N ILE A 81 22.09 27.74 19.83
CA ILE A 81 22.02 27.71 18.36
C ILE A 81 20.81 28.49 17.85
N ARG A 82 19.65 28.29 18.47
CA ARG A 82 18.42 29.03 18.10
C ARG A 82 18.59 30.52 18.32
N SER A 83 19.23 30.94 19.42
CA SER A 83 19.52 32.35 19.68
C SER A 83 20.41 32.96 18.58
N LEU A 84 21.47 32.25 18.16
CA LEU A 84 22.36 32.72 17.09
C LEU A 84 21.62 32.93 15.76
N ILE A 85 20.76 31.98 15.38
CA ILE A 85 19.95 32.08 14.15
C ILE A 85 18.95 33.24 14.24
N LEU A 86 18.30 33.43 15.40
CA LEU A 86 17.29 34.47 15.57
C LEU A 86 17.90 35.89 15.59
N THR A 87 19.12 36.06 16.09
CA THR A 87 19.80 37.38 16.13
C THR A 87 20.54 37.73 14.84
N ALA A 88 20.92 36.73 14.04
CA ALA A 88 21.59 36.93 12.77
C ALA A 88 20.73 37.67 11.73
N LYS A 89 21.42 38.32 10.78
CA LYS A 89 20.80 39.18 9.76
C LYS A 89 20.69 38.43 8.44
N ILE A 90 19.51 38.49 7.84
CA ILE A 90 19.33 38.07 6.44
C ILE A 90 19.94 39.17 5.57
N SER A 91 20.76 38.81 4.58
CA SER A 91 21.34 39.81 3.68
C SER A 91 20.25 40.54 2.89
N LYS A 92 20.50 41.83 2.63
CA LYS A 92 19.56 42.70 1.89
C LYS A 92 19.15 42.10 0.55
N LYS A 93 20.05 41.37 -0.10
CA LYS A 93 19.81 40.69 -1.37
C LYS A 93 18.72 39.62 -1.25
N ILE A 94 18.86 38.69 -0.31
CA ILE A 94 17.88 37.63 -0.06
C ILE A 94 16.56 38.23 0.44
N GLU A 95 16.64 39.21 1.34
CA GLU A 95 15.47 39.92 1.86
C GLU A 95 14.63 40.57 0.74
N GLN A 96 15.27 41.32 -0.16
CA GLN A 96 14.58 41.96 -1.28
C GLN A 96 13.91 40.94 -2.21
N GLU A 97 14.55 39.80 -2.45
CA GLU A 97 13.99 38.72 -3.25
C GLU A 97 12.74 38.09 -2.59
N ILE A 98 12.79 37.85 -1.28
CA ILE A 98 11.65 37.35 -0.49
C ILE A 98 10.48 38.33 -0.53
N ILE A 99 10.74 39.62 -0.26
CA ILE A 99 9.71 40.65 -0.21
C ILE A 99 9.09 40.86 -1.61
N LYS A 100 9.88 40.77 -2.68
CA LYS A 100 9.38 40.82 -4.05
C LYS A 100 8.36 39.71 -4.32
N HIS A 101 8.71 38.46 -4.02
CA HIS A 101 7.78 37.32 -4.23
C HIS A 101 6.57 37.39 -3.29
N PHE A 102 6.75 37.83 -2.04
CA PHE A 102 5.63 38.06 -1.11
C PHE A 102 4.62 39.06 -1.68
N LYS A 103 5.08 40.20 -2.22
CA LYS A 103 4.20 41.20 -2.85
C LYS A 103 3.50 40.67 -4.10
N GLN A 104 4.18 39.85 -4.90
CA GLN A 104 3.59 39.20 -6.08
C GLN A 104 2.48 38.20 -5.72
N LEU A 105 2.52 37.59 -4.53
CA LEU A 105 1.40 36.78 -4.07
C LEU A 105 0.13 37.62 -3.94
N ASN A 106 0.20 38.93 -3.71
CA ASN A 106 -0.97 39.79 -3.50
C ASN A 106 -1.89 39.22 -2.39
N SER A 107 -1.30 38.98 -1.22
CA SER A 107 -2.00 38.47 -0.03
C SER A 107 -1.64 39.28 1.20
N LYS A 108 -2.63 39.58 2.06
CA LYS A 108 -2.39 40.23 3.35
C LYS A 108 -1.72 39.29 4.35
N PHE A 109 -2.05 38.00 4.28
CA PHE A 109 -1.58 36.98 5.22
C PHE A 109 -1.02 35.77 4.46
N VAL A 110 0.08 35.20 4.98
CA VAL A 110 0.71 33.99 4.47
C VAL A 110 0.98 32.99 5.60
N ALA A 111 1.04 31.71 5.25
CA ALA A 111 1.61 30.67 6.09
C ALA A 111 3.10 30.53 5.78
N VAL A 112 3.92 30.44 6.82
CA VAL A 112 5.36 30.16 6.73
C VAL A 112 5.58 28.75 7.27
N ARG A 113 6.00 27.82 6.41
CA ARG A 113 6.11 26.40 6.73
C ARG A 113 7.52 25.91 6.44
N SER A 114 8.14 25.26 7.40
CA SER A 114 9.40 24.53 7.21
C SER A 114 9.22 23.36 6.24
N SER A 115 10.21 23.14 5.36
CA SER A 115 10.24 22.07 4.37
C SER A 115 11.66 21.49 4.31
N ALA A 116 11.94 20.48 5.13
CA ALA A 116 13.29 19.90 5.18
C ALA A 116 13.50 18.81 4.10
N THR A 117 14.75 18.60 3.71
CA THR A 117 15.15 17.63 2.67
C THR A 117 15.10 16.18 3.14
N THR A 118 15.18 15.97 4.45
CA THR A 118 15.17 14.66 5.12
C THR A 118 13.86 14.33 5.82
N GLU A 119 12.87 15.24 5.79
CA GLU A 119 11.61 15.13 6.55
C GLU A 119 10.62 14.13 5.96
N ASP A 120 10.67 13.88 4.63
CA ASP A 120 9.69 13.08 3.90
C ASP A 120 10.30 11.82 3.23
N SER A 121 11.48 11.39 3.69
CA SER A 121 12.01 10.08 3.27
C SER A 121 11.20 8.95 3.91
N GLN A 122 10.95 7.85 3.18
CA GLN A 122 10.26 6.66 3.72
C GLN A 122 10.96 6.04 4.94
N THR A 123 12.20 6.45 5.24
CA THR A 123 13.06 5.91 6.29
C THR A 123 13.31 6.88 7.45
N ALA A 124 13.00 8.17 7.32
CA ALA A 124 13.20 9.16 8.38
C ALA A 124 12.09 10.20 8.31
N ALA A 125 11.08 10.05 9.17
CA ALA A 125 10.02 11.04 9.34
C ALA A 125 10.43 12.00 10.46
N TRP A 126 10.75 13.25 10.14
CA TRP A 126 10.84 14.34 11.14
C TRP A 126 9.43 14.82 11.53
N ALA A 127 8.47 13.90 11.63
CA ALA A 127 7.05 14.22 11.73
C ALA A 127 6.76 15.06 12.98
N GLY A 128 6.17 16.24 12.78
CA GLY A 128 5.71 17.11 13.86
C GLY A 128 6.83 17.83 14.65
N GLN A 129 8.07 17.81 14.17
CA GLN A 129 9.18 18.48 14.87
C GLN A 129 9.49 19.89 14.36
N LEU A 130 9.06 20.23 13.15
CA LEU A 130 9.35 21.52 12.54
C LEU A 130 8.14 22.46 12.61
N GLU A 131 8.43 23.75 12.80
CA GLU A 131 7.42 24.75 13.14
C GLU A 131 6.72 25.31 11.89
N THR A 132 5.45 25.67 12.05
CA THR A 132 4.60 26.37 11.07
C THR A 132 4.03 27.63 11.72
N TYR A 133 3.99 28.73 10.98
CA TYR A 133 3.48 30.02 11.45
C TYR A 133 2.37 30.53 10.52
N LEU A 134 1.14 30.62 11.04
CA LEU A 134 -0.02 31.10 10.30
C LEU A 134 -0.21 32.63 10.46
N ASN A 135 -1.04 33.22 9.59
CA ASN A 135 -1.41 34.65 9.64
C ASN A 135 -0.21 35.62 9.63
N THR A 136 0.87 35.25 8.95
CA THR A 136 2.08 36.08 8.86
C THR A 136 1.86 37.25 7.92
N THR A 137 2.25 38.45 8.35
CA THR A 137 2.23 39.68 7.54
C THR A 137 3.63 40.02 7.01
N GLU A 138 3.75 41.00 6.11
CA GLU A 138 5.05 41.50 5.63
C GLU A 138 6.01 41.85 6.77
N LYS A 139 5.49 42.47 7.84
CA LYS A 139 6.29 42.90 9.01
C LYS A 139 6.90 41.74 9.79
N THR A 140 6.16 40.64 9.91
CA THR A 140 6.55 39.46 10.69
C THR A 140 7.19 38.36 9.83
N LEU A 141 7.27 38.55 8.51
CA LEU A 141 7.67 37.52 7.55
C LEU A 141 9.09 37.02 7.79
N LEU A 142 10.06 37.94 7.82
CA LEU A 142 11.48 37.60 7.99
C LEU A 142 11.75 36.95 9.35
N GLU A 143 11.05 37.42 10.40
CA GLU A 143 11.14 36.83 11.73
C GLU A 143 10.65 35.37 11.73
N ASN A 144 9.49 35.10 11.12
CA ASN A 144 8.93 33.75 11.06
C ASN A 144 9.77 32.82 10.16
N ILE A 145 10.41 33.34 9.11
CA ILE A 145 11.38 32.57 8.31
C ILE A 145 12.57 32.15 9.17
N LYS A 146 13.16 33.07 9.96
CA LYS A 146 14.26 32.73 10.88
C LYS A 146 13.82 31.73 11.95
N LYS A 147 12.59 31.82 12.45
CA LYS A 147 12.03 30.83 13.37
C LYS A 147 11.92 29.44 12.72
N CYS A 148 11.44 29.34 11.48
CA CYS A 148 11.44 28.08 10.73
C CYS A 148 12.87 27.51 10.56
N TRP A 149 13.86 28.34 10.24
CA TRP A 149 15.27 27.89 10.19
C TRP A 149 15.78 27.42 11.55
N ALA A 150 15.44 28.15 12.62
CA ALA A 150 15.80 27.77 13.99
C ALA A 150 15.10 26.49 14.46
N SER A 151 13.98 26.11 13.86
CA SER A 151 13.22 24.90 14.24
C SER A 151 13.98 23.59 13.98
N LEU A 152 14.98 23.59 13.07
CA LEU A 152 15.93 22.48 12.89
C LEU A 152 16.74 22.18 14.16
N PHE A 153 16.81 23.12 15.10
CA PHE A 153 17.66 23.05 16.28
C PHE A 153 16.85 23.07 17.57
N THR A 154 15.59 22.61 17.54
CA THR A 154 14.82 22.33 18.76
C THR A 154 15.45 21.16 19.53
N PRO A 155 15.17 21.01 20.84
CA PRO A 155 15.75 19.90 21.61
C PRO A 155 15.38 18.53 21.01
N ARG A 156 14.16 18.39 20.50
CA ARG A 156 13.67 17.16 19.85
C ARG A 156 14.41 16.89 18.53
N ALA A 157 14.56 17.92 17.70
CA ALA A 157 15.29 17.84 16.44
C ALA A 157 16.77 17.47 16.62
N ILE A 158 17.45 18.09 17.59
CA ILE A 158 18.85 17.78 17.92
C ILE A 158 18.97 16.33 18.41
N PHE A 159 18.14 15.92 19.37
CA PHE A 159 18.15 14.55 19.88
C PHE A 159 17.94 13.52 18.77
N TYR A 160 16.92 13.73 17.93
CA TYR A 160 16.62 12.86 16.79
C TYR A 160 17.76 12.79 15.78
N SER A 161 18.40 13.93 15.49
CA SER A 161 19.57 13.97 14.59
C SER A 161 20.72 13.10 15.09
N PHE A 162 20.99 13.07 16.40
CA PHE A 162 22.03 12.22 16.98
C PHE A 162 21.64 10.74 16.99
N GLU A 163 20.40 10.41 17.39
CA GLU A 163 19.89 9.03 17.38
C GLU A 163 20.01 8.37 16.00
N LYS A 164 19.65 9.12 14.95
CA LYS A 164 19.70 8.63 13.56
C LYS A 164 21.06 8.81 12.89
N LYS A 165 22.09 9.28 13.61
CA LYS A 165 23.45 9.54 13.10
C LYS A 165 23.48 10.51 11.92
N PHE A 166 22.58 11.49 11.92
CA PHE A 166 22.51 12.59 10.95
C PHE A 166 23.32 13.81 11.39
N ASP A 167 23.91 13.80 12.59
CA ASP A 167 24.81 14.84 13.11
C ASP A 167 26.01 15.14 12.18
N LYS A 168 26.41 14.17 11.35
CA LYS A 168 27.49 14.31 10.37
C LYS A 168 27.02 14.65 8.95
N GLN A 169 25.72 14.73 8.72
CA GLN A 169 25.15 15.06 7.41
C GLN A 169 24.85 16.56 7.29
N LYS A 170 24.84 17.06 6.06
CA LYS A 170 24.46 18.45 5.78
C LYS A 170 22.94 18.61 5.95
N ILE A 171 22.50 18.98 7.15
CA ILE A 171 21.09 19.28 7.41
C ILE A 171 20.81 20.70 6.90
N SER A 172 19.83 20.81 6.00
CA SER A 172 19.38 22.09 5.45
C SER A 172 17.87 22.07 5.30
N VAL A 173 17.25 23.24 5.32
CA VAL A 173 15.79 23.41 5.33
C VAL A 173 15.37 24.47 4.34
N GLY A 174 14.39 24.14 3.51
CA GLY A 174 13.62 25.10 2.73
C GLY A 174 12.48 25.68 3.56
N VAL A 175 11.93 26.82 3.14
CA VAL A 175 10.78 27.45 3.81
C VAL A 175 9.73 27.81 2.77
N ILE A 176 8.54 27.25 2.89
CA ILE A 176 7.41 27.53 2.03
C ILE A 176 6.66 28.75 2.55
N ILE A 177 6.45 29.73 1.67
CA ILE A 177 5.58 30.88 1.89
C ILE A 177 4.33 30.67 1.03
N GLN A 178 3.20 30.42 1.68
CA GLN A 178 1.96 30.06 1.00
C GLN A 178 0.83 31.04 1.36
N LYS A 179 -0.01 31.41 0.39
CA LYS A 179 -1.20 32.22 0.62
C LYS A 179 -2.08 31.60 1.72
N MET A 180 -2.50 32.41 2.70
CA MET A 180 -3.53 31.99 3.63
C MET A 180 -4.89 31.94 2.92
N ILE A 181 -5.61 30.84 3.13
CA ILE A 181 -7.01 30.72 2.75
C ILE A 181 -7.85 30.98 3.98
N GLN A 182 -8.80 31.91 3.90
CA GLN A 182 -9.78 32.12 4.96
C GLN A 182 -10.79 30.96 4.94
N SER A 183 -10.53 29.94 5.75
CA SER A 183 -11.31 28.70 5.75
C SER A 183 -12.52 28.78 6.67
N GLU A 184 -13.66 28.30 6.17
CA GLU A 184 -14.86 28.05 6.99
C GLU A 184 -14.70 26.74 7.75
N THR A 185 -14.09 25.75 7.09
CA THR A 185 -13.84 24.40 7.61
C THR A 185 -12.45 23.96 7.20
N SER A 186 -11.78 23.22 8.06
CA SER A 186 -10.48 22.62 7.78
C SER A 186 -10.38 21.27 8.45
N GLY A 187 -9.33 20.52 8.12
CA GLY A 187 -9.15 19.21 8.71
C GLY A 187 -7.99 18.44 8.15
N VAL A 188 -7.95 17.17 8.55
CA VAL A 188 -6.97 16.18 8.11
C VAL A 188 -7.72 15.02 7.45
N GLY A 189 -7.08 14.40 6.48
CA GLY A 189 -7.59 13.22 5.79
C GLY A 189 -6.51 12.18 5.64
N PHE A 190 -6.78 10.96 6.10
CA PHE A 190 -5.92 9.80 5.90
C PHE A 190 -6.54 8.90 4.85
N SER A 191 -5.73 8.53 3.87
CA SER A 191 -6.16 7.61 2.82
C SER A 191 -6.17 6.13 3.27
N ILE A 192 -5.92 5.89 4.55
CA ILE A 192 -5.96 4.59 5.24
C ILE A 192 -6.52 4.85 6.63
N HIS A 193 -7.18 3.89 7.25
CA HIS A 193 -7.59 4.05 8.63
C HIS A 193 -6.34 4.01 9.55
N PRO A 194 -5.95 5.10 10.24
CA PRO A 194 -4.66 5.20 10.91
C PRO A 194 -4.52 4.30 12.16
N VAL A 195 -5.65 3.89 12.76
CA VAL A 195 -5.66 2.96 13.91
C VAL A 195 -5.70 1.49 13.47
N THR A 196 -6.63 1.11 12.58
CA THR A 196 -6.83 -0.29 12.18
C THR A 196 -5.92 -0.74 11.04
N GLY A 197 -5.29 0.20 10.32
CA GLY A 197 -4.50 -0.10 9.13
C GLY A 197 -5.34 -0.51 7.91
N ASN A 198 -6.67 -0.37 7.95
CA ASN A 198 -7.51 -0.78 6.83
C ASN A 198 -7.35 0.18 5.63
N GLY A 199 -6.63 -0.28 4.61
CA GLY A 199 -6.37 0.45 3.37
C GLY A 199 -7.58 0.60 2.44
N THR A 200 -8.71 -0.05 2.70
CA THR A 200 -9.97 0.19 1.96
C THR A 200 -10.75 1.39 2.49
N GLN A 201 -10.32 1.95 3.63
CA GLN A 201 -11.02 3.01 4.33
C GLN A 201 -10.26 4.34 4.26
N ILE A 202 -11.00 5.42 4.13
CA ILE A 202 -10.53 6.79 4.26
C ILE A 202 -11.08 7.35 5.55
N LEU A 203 -10.20 7.95 6.36
CA LEU A 203 -10.60 8.70 7.54
C LEU A 203 -10.52 10.20 7.26
N ILE A 204 -11.60 10.93 7.54
CA ILE A 204 -11.62 12.39 7.47
C ILE A 204 -11.95 12.93 8.85
N GLU A 205 -11.15 13.88 9.31
CA GLU A 205 -11.41 14.67 10.52
C GLU A 205 -11.60 16.13 10.13
N SER A 206 -12.57 16.81 10.73
CA SER A 206 -12.90 18.19 10.39
C SER A 206 -13.26 19.06 11.58
N CYS A 207 -12.86 20.33 11.52
CA CYS A 207 -13.20 21.37 12.49
C CYS A 207 -13.57 22.68 11.79
N PHE A 208 -14.23 23.59 12.51
CA PHE A 208 -14.47 24.95 12.03
C PHE A 208 -13.20 25.80 12.16
N GLY A 209 -13.01 26.75 11.24
CA GLY A 209 -11.89 27.68 11.28
C GLY A 209 -10.57 27.08 10.77
N LEU A 210 -9.44 27.47 11.38
CA LEU A 210 -8.09 27.08 10.98
C LEU A 210 -7.71 25.71 11.53
N GLY A 211 -7.02 24.89 10.72
CA GLY A 211 -6.71 23.49 11.04
C GLY A 211 -5.67 23.29 12.14
N GLU A 212 -4.96 24.34 12.55
CA GLU A 212 -3.94 24.26 13.61
C GLU A 212 -4.53 23.81 14.97
N ALA A 213 -5.78 24.21 15.26
CA ALA A 213 -6.49 23.79 16.47
C ALA A 213 -6.80 22.29 16.49
N LEU A 214 -6.88 21.65 15.31
CA LEU A 214 -7.06 20.21 15.16
C LEU A 214 -5.74 19.46 15.35
N VAL A 215 -4.68 19.92 14.66
CA VAL A 215 -3.34 19.30 14.73
C VAL A 215 -2.74 19.38 16.14
N SER A 216 -3.06 20.44 16.89
CA SER A 216 -2.65 20.60 18.30
C SER A 216 -3.53 19.86 19.32
N GLY A 217 -4.61 19.21 18.89
CA GLY A 217 -5.52 18.44 19.75
C GLY A 217 -6.41 19.28 20.66
N GLN A 218 -6.57 20.58 20.40
CA GLN A 218 -7.33 21.51 21.24
C GLN A 218 -8.84 21.46 20.98
N VAL A 219 -9.27 20.86 19.87
CA VAL A 219 -10.66 20.79 19.45
C VAL A 219 -11.03 19.34 19.13
N THR A 220 -12.20 18.89 19.59
CA THR A 220 -12.77 17.60 19.19
C THR A 220 -13.32 17.70 17.76
N PRO A 221 -12.75 16.99 16.77
CA PRO A 221 -13.23 17.05 15.40
C PRO A 221 -14.50 16.23 15.17
N ASP A 222 -15.21 16.55 14.08
CA ASP A 222 -16.10 15.56 13.48
C ASP A 222 -15.25 14.55 12.71
N ARG A 223 -15.59 13.26 12.83
CA ARG A 223 -14.86 12.13 12.25
C ARG A 223 -15.76 11.35 11.31
N TYR A 224 -15.26 11.05 10.12
CA TYR A 224 -15.99 10.32 9.08
C TYR A 224 -15.13 9.19 8.53
N ILE A 225 -15.71 7.99 8.39
CA ILE A 225 -15.07 6.83 7.76
C ILE A 225 -15.78 6.54 6.45
N VAL A 226 -15.02 6.44 5.36
CA VAL A 226 -15.54 6.19 4.00
C VAL A 226 -14.89 4.96 3.39
N GLU A 227 -15.68 4.06 2.84
CA GLU A 227 -15.22 2.90 2.08
C GLU A 227 -14.88 3.32 0.64
N LYS A 228 -13.63 3.12 0.21
CA LYS A 228 -13.09 3.54 -1.09
C LYS A 228 -13.78 2.88 -2.27
N ASN A 229 -14.12 1.60 -2.14
CA ASN A 229 -14.59 0.80 -3.27
C ASN A 229 -16.00 1.19 -3.74
N ILE A 230 -16.85 1.61 -2.80
CA ILE A 230 -18.26 1.92 -3.05
C ILE A 230 -18.63 3.37 -2.74
N TRP A 231 -17.66 4.19 -2.31
CA TRP A 231 -17.86 5.59 -1.89
C TRP A 231 -19.02 5.75 -0.90
N LYS A 232 -19.07 4.87 0.09
CA LYS A 232 -20.10 4.86 1.13
C LYS A 232 -19.51 5.34 2.44
N ILE A 233 -20.20 6.25 3.11
CA ILE A 233 -19.87 6.66 4.47
C ILE A 233 -20.29 5.52 5.41
N LEU A 234 -19.31 4.91 6.08
CA LEU A 234 -19.51 3.80 7.01
C LEU A 234 -19.86 4.29 8.41
N ASP A 235 -19.21 5.36 8.86
CA ASP A 235 -19.39 5.94 10.18
C ASP A 235 -19.31 7.47 10.13
N LYS A 236 -20.07 8.13 11.02
CA LYS A 236 -20.10 9.57 11.23
C LYS A 236 -20.20 9.87 12.72
N GLN A 237 -19.20 10.56 13.24
CA GLN A 237 -19.18 11.02 14.62
C GLN A 237 -19.10 12.55 14.62
N HIS A 238 -20.14 13.21 15.14
CA HIS A 238 -20.18 14.66 15.26
C HIS A 238 -21.05 15.08 16.45
N ASN A 239 -20.70 16.18 17.12
CA ASN A 239 -21.38 16.57 18.36
C ASN A 239 -22.75 17.25 18.15
N LYS A 240 -22.95 18.03 17.07
CA LYS A 240 -24.21 18.78 16.82
C LYS A 240 -24.55 18.90 15.33
N LYS A 241 -23.97 19.89 14.65
CA LYS A 241 -24.11 20.12 13.21
C LYS A 241 -22.86 19.61 12.49
N PRO A 242 -23.00 18.76 11.46
CA PRO A 242 -21.87 18.26 10.70
C PRO A 242 -21.17 19.42 9.99
N LYS A 243 -19.84 19.47 10.07
CA LYS A 243 -19.02 20.53 9.41
C LYS A 243 -19.00 20.36 7.89
N LEU A 244 -19.21 19.13 7.41
CA LEU A 244 -19.25 18.77 6.00
C LEU A 244 -20.57 18.08 5.68
N SER A 245 -21.12 18.33 4.50
CA SER A 245 -22.23 17.53 3.97
C SER A 245 -21.74 16.17 3.46
N ASP A 246 -22.64 15.20 3.31
CA ASP A 246 -22.31 13.88 2.74
C ASP A 246 -21.65 13.96 1.37
N GLN A 247 -22.13 14.88 0.53
CA GLN A 247 -21.55 15.12 -0.80
C GLN A 247 -20.12 15.64 -0.70
N GLU A 248 -19.87 16.54 0.25
CA GLU A 248 -18.54 17.11 0.51
C GLU A 248 -17.57 16.08 1.08
N ILE A 249 -18.05 15.21 1.98
CA ILE A 249 -17.27 14.08 2.52
C ILE A 249 -16.81 13.18 1.37
N ILE A 250 -17.73 12.75 0.51
CA ILE A 250 -17.38 11.90 -0.64
C ILE A 250 -16.49 12.61 -1.66
N GLN A 251 -16.73 13.90 -1.91
CA GLN A 251 -15.88 14.71 -2.80
C GLN A 251 -14.44 14.77 -2.28
N LEU A 252 -14.27 15.03 -0.97
CA LEU A 252 -12.97 15.07 -0.32
C LEU A 252 -12.31 13.69 -0.26
N SER A 253 -13.05 12.62 0.01
CA SER A 253 -12.52 11.25 -0.03
C SER A 253 -11.98 10.89 -1.41
N LYS A 254 -12.70 11.24 -2.49
CA LYS A 254 -12.22 11.04 -3.87
C LYS A 254 -10.96 11.85 -4.16
N LEU A 255 -10.86 13.07 -3.63
CA LEU A 255 -9.67 13.91 -3.75
C LEU A 255 -8.46 13.27 -3.05
N ILE A 256 -8.63 12.79 -1.82
CA ILE A 256 -7.59 12.10 -1.04
C ILE A 256 -7.16 10.80 -1.75
N ASN A 257 -8.10 10.00 -2.25
CA ASN A 257 -7.79 8.78 -2.99
C ASN A 257 -7.05 9.06 -4.30
N LYS A 258 -7.37 10.16 -4.98
CA LYS A 258 -6.61 10.60 -6.17
C LYS A 258 -5.14 10.90 -5.81
N LEU A 259 -4.89 11.50 -4.64
CA LEU A 259 -3.53 11.73 -4.15
C LEU A 259 -2.80 10.42 -3.84
N GLU A 260 -3.45 9.48 -3.14
CA GLU A 260 -2.88 8.13 -2.89
C GLU A 260 -2.49 7.43 -4.19
N ILE A 261 -3.41 7.37 -5.17
CA ILE A 261 -3.15 6.72 -6.47
C ILE A 261 -1.97 7.39 -7.18
N TYR A 262 -1.88 8.71 -7.11
CA TYR A 262 -0.82 9.46 -7.78
C TYR A 262 0.55 9.29 -7.10
N PHE A 263 0.59 9.38 -5.77
CA PHE A 263 1.83 9.25 -5.01
C PHE A 263 2.30 7.79 -4.88
N GLY A 264 1.39 6.83 -5.00
CA GLY A 264 1.68 5.40 -4.91
C GLY A 264 1.95 4.92 -3.48
N PHE A 265 1.43 5.63 -2.49
CA PHE A 265 1.48 5.30 -1.06
C PHE A 265 0.31 5.93 -0.33
N PHE A 266 -0.06 5.41 0.84
CA PHE A 266 -1.06 6.03 1.70
C PHE A 266 -0.65 7.44 2.13
N VAL A 267 -1.58 8.38 2.01
CA VAL A 267 -1.33 9.80 2.26
C VAL A 267 -2.05 10.28 3.52
N ASP A 268 -1.36 11.16 4.25
CA ASP A 268 -1.90 12.04 5.27
C ASP A 268 -1.94 13.46 4.66
N VAL A 269 -3.14 14.02 4.60
CA VAL A 269 -3.46 15.23 3.85
C VAL A 269 -4.09 16.27 4.76
N GLU A 270 -3.50 17.46 4.81
CA GLU A 270 -4.15 18.62 5.42
C GLU A 270 -4.92 19.39 4.35
N TRP A 271 -6.17 19.72 4.66
CA TRP A 271 -7.07 20.38 3.74
C TRP A 271 -7.82 21.53 4.41
N VAL A 272 -8.20 22.50 3.59
CA VAL A 272 -9.06 23.62 3.97
C VAL A 272 -10.17 23.80 2.95
N LYS A 273 -11.31 24.28 3.41
CA LYS A 273 -12.50 24.56 2.60
C LYS A 273 -12.90 26.02 2.78
N THR A 274 -13.13 26.68 1.66
CA THR A 274 -13.78 28.00 1.60
C THR A 274 -14.87 27.95 0.54
N LYS A 275 -16.09 28.33 0.90
CA LYS A 275 -17.27 28.09 0.05
C LYS A 275 -17.34 26.61 -0.38
N ASN A 276 -17.54 26.34 -1.67
CA ASN A 276 -17.66 24.98 -2.22
C ASN A 276 -16.34 24.43 -2.78
N LYS A 277 -15.18 24.93 -2.35
CA LYS A 277 -13.88 24.53 -2.89
C LYS A 277 -12.92 24.06 -1.79
N PHE A 278 -12.38 22.86 -2.00
CA PHE A 278 -11.30 22.30 -1.20
C PHE A 278 -9.95 22.74 -1.74
N TYR A 279 -9.05 23.08 -0.82
CA TYR A 279 -7.64 23.32 -1.08
C TYR A 279 -6.83 22.36 -0.23
N ILE A 280 -5.83 21.72 -0.85
CA ILE A 280 -4.85 20.91 -0.14
C ILE A 280 -3.69 21.81 0.24
N VAL A 281 -3.38 21.87 1.54
CA VAL A 281 -2.31 22.72 2.07
C VAL A 281 -1.05 21.91 2.38
N GLN A 282 -1.19 20.59 2.57
CA GLN A 282 -0.08 19.67 2.77
C GLN A 282 -0.50 18.24 2.39
N SER A 283 0.47 17.44 1.92
CA SER A 283 0.31 15.99 1.73
C SER A 283 1.64 15.31 2.02
N ARG A 284 1.61 14.27 2.84
CA ARG A 284 2.79 13.47 3.24
C ARG A 284 2.46 11.97 3.26
N PRO A 285 3.45 11.07 3.15
CA PRO A 285 3.22 9.65 3.36
C PRO A 285 2.76 9.38 4.81
N VAL A 286 1.87 8.41 5.01
CA VAL A 286 1.55 7.91 6.35
C VAL A 286 2.71 7.03 6.83
N THR A 287 3.51 7.55 7.77
CA THR A 287 4.71 6.87 8.31
C THR A 287 4.49 6.25 9.68
N THR A 288 3.43 6.57 10.42
CA THR A 288 3.09 5.87 11.66
C THR A 288 2.78 4.38 11.41
N LEU A 289 2.41 4.04 10.18
CA LEU A 289 2.25 2.66 9.73
C LEU A 289 3.59 1.99 9.36
N THR A 290 4.72 2.70 9.34
CA THR A 290 6.05 2.06 9.18
C THR A 290 6.55 1.39 10.46
N GLU A 291 6.04 1.75 11.64
CA GLU A 291 6.16 0.90 12.84
C GLU A 291 5.19 -0.30 12.78
N LEU A 292 4.20 -0.28 11.90
CA LEU A 292 3.39 -1.46 11.59
C LEU A 292 4.06 -2.41 10.57
N LYS A 293 5.31 -2.19 10.16
CA LYS A 293 6.06 -3.18 9.36
C LYS A 293 6.37 -4.47 10.13
N ASP A 294 6.17 -4.47 11.45
CA ASP A 294 6.16 -5.68 12.28
C ASP A 294 4.78 -6.32 12.41
N PHE A 295 3.76 -5.83 11.68
CA PHE A 295 2.52 -6.58 11.59
C PHE A 295 2.68 -7.69 10.56
N PRO A 296 2.39 -8.93 10.96
CA PRO A 296 2.45 -10.06 10.06
C PRO A 296 1.60 -9.81 8.81
N ARG A 297 2.15 -10.09 7.61
CA ARG A 297 1.40 -9.99 6.35
C ARG A 297 0.12 -10.81 6.45
N GLN A 298 -1.02 -10.21 6.15
CA GLN A 298 -2.30 -10.88 6.28
C GLN A 298 -2.60 -11.74 5.05
N PHE A 299 -2.80 -13.03 5.30
CA PHE A 299 -3.17 -14.03 4.32
C PHE A 299 -4.65 -14.33 4.47
N GLU A 300 -5.44 -13.93 3.49
CA GLU A 300 -6.88 -14.15 3.50
C GLU A 300 -7.25 -15.38 2.69
N LYS A 301 -8.20 -16.16 3.21
CA LYS A 301 -8.71 -17.35 2.53
C LYS A 301 -9.46 -16.96 1.26
N PHE A 302 -9.04 -17.56 0.15
CA PHE A 302 -9.56 -17.23 -1.18
C PHE A 302 -10.34 -18.39 -1.79
N TYR A 303 -9.90 -19.63 -1.56
CA TYR A 303 -10.57 -20.85 -2.03
C TYR A 303 -10.46 -21.99 -1.03
N ASN A 304 -11.43 -22.89 -1.05
CA ASN A 304 -11.34 -24.24 -0.49
C ASN A 304 -11.66 -25.24 -1.62
N ARG A 305 -10.75 -26.18 -1.91
CA ARG A 305 -10.93 -27.11 -3.03
C ARG A 305 -10.24 -28.46 -2.82
N PRO A 306 -10.87 -29.60 -3.18
CA PRO A 306 -10.21 -30.90 -3.18
C PRO A 306 -9.30 -31.00 -4.41
N VAL A 307 -8.03 -30.68 -4.24
CA VAL A 307 -7.01 -30.74 -5.30
C VAL A 307 -5.80 -31.56 -4.85
N PRO A 308 -5.17 -32.33 -5.77
CA PRO A 308 -3.99 -33.12 -5.43
C PRO A 308 -2.77 -32.23 -5.18
N LEU A 309 -1.77 -32.75 -4.46
CA LEU A 309 -0.53 -32.06 -4.14
C LEU A 309 0.25 -31.63 -5.40
N THR A 310 0.20 -32.41 -6.47
CA THR A 310 0.74 -32.00 -7.78
C THR A 310 0.11 -30.70 -8.29
N CYS A 311 -1.20 -30.51 -8.06
CA CYS A 311 -1.91 -29.28 -8.39
C CYS A 311 -1.39 -28.10 -7.61
N ILE A 312 -1.19 -28.27 -6.31
CA ILE A 312 -0.66 -27.24 -5.43
C ILE A 312 0.75 -26.80 -5.90
N GLN A 313 1.59 -27.76 -6.30
CA GLN A 313 2.94 -27.46 -6.78
C GLN A 313 2.95 -26.66 -8.07
N TYR A 314 2.23 -27.10 -9.11
CA TYR A 314 2.21 -26.31 -10.36
C TYR A 314 1.51 -24.97 -10.15
N TRP A 315 0.51 -24.91 -9.27
CA TRP A 315 -0.20 -23.67 -8.95
C TRP A 315 0.78 -22.66 -8.35
N TRP A 316 1.49 -23.05 -7.29
CA TRP A 316 2.45 -22.19 -6.63
C TRP A 316 3.57 -21.75 -7.59
N ILE A 317 4.15 -22.67 -8.36
CA ILE A 317 5.22 -22.33 -9.33
C ILE A 317 4.70 -21.36 -10.38
N ALA A 318 3.49 -21.59 -10.91
CA ALA A 318 2.91 -20.74 -11.91
C ALA A 318 2.68 -19.31 -11.39
N GLU A 319 2.15 -19.16 -10.18
CA GLU A 319 1.82 -17.84 -9.63
C GLU A 319 3.03 -17.11 -9.05
N TYR A 320 3.92 -17.83 -8.35
CA TYR A 320 5.10 -17.25 -7.72
C TYR A 320 6.21 -17.00 -8.74
N LYS A 321 6.48 -17.96 -9.64
CA LYS A 321 7.64 -17.86 -10.55
C LYS A 321 7.28 -17.40 -11.95
N LYS A 322 6.18 -17.90 -12.54
CA LYS A 322 5.90 -17.71 -13.98
C LYS A 322 5.06 -16.48 -14.28
N LEU A 323 4.06 -16.21 -13.47
CA LEU A 323 3.20 -15.05 -13.63
C LEU A 323 3.98 -13.73 -13.61
N PRO A 324 4.91 -13.45 -12.67
CA PRO A 324 5.67 -12.20 -12.69
C PRO A 324 6.43 -12.02 -14.00
N LEU A 325 7.07 -13.07 -14.51
CA LEU A 325 7.77 -13.01 -15.79
C LEU A 325 6.83 -12.67 -16.96
N LEU A 326 5.61 -13.25 -16.96
CA LEU A 326 4.60 -13.01 -17.99
C LEU A 326 4.15 -11.54 -18.04
N ILE A 327 4.10 -10.87 -16.89
CA ILE A 327 3.57 -9.50 -16.73
C ILE A 327 4.66 -8.48 -16.35
N ASN A 328 5.93 -8.77 -16.62
CA ASN A 328 7.07 -7.88 -16.34
C ASN A 328 7.13 -7.43 -14.86
N ASN A 329 6.96 -8.37 -13.93
CA ASN A 329 6.96 -8.18 -12.48
C ASN A 329 5.94 -7.14 -11.99
N ALA A 330 4.85 -6.93 -12.74
CA ALA A 330 3.79 -6.02 -12.33
C ALA A 330 3.13 -6.43 -11.00
N THR A 331 2.98 -7.73 -10.76
CA THR A 331 2.59 -8.28 -9.46
C THR A 331 3.28 -9.62 -9.26
N HIS A 332 3.20 -10.13 -8.04
CA HIS A 332 3.74 -11.42 -7.64
C HIS A 332 2.85 -12.02 -6.57
N PHE A 333 2.33 -13.23 -6.75
CA PHE A 333 1.52 -13.90 -5.73
C PHE A 333 2.35 -14.99 -5.06
N ASN A 334 2.26 -15.08 -3.73
CA ASN A 334 2.81 -16.18 -2.95
C ASN A 334 1.68 -16.94 -2.27
N PRO A 335 1.02 -17.89 -2.96
CA PRO A 335 -0.10 -18.61 -2.38
C PRO A 335 0.36 -19.52 -1.23
N LEU A 336 -0.42 -19.56 -0.15
CA LEU A 336 -0.25 -20.47 0.96
C LEU A 336 -1.40 -21.50 0.95
N PHE A 337 -1.06 -22.78 1.02
CA PHE A 337 -2.05 -23.86 1.01
C PHE A 337 -2.01 -24.62 2.32
N ILE A 338 -3.18 -24.89 2.90
CA ILE A 338 -3.33 -25.65 4.15
C ILE A 338 -4.28 -26.82 3.89
N HIS A 339 -3.80 -28.02 4.16
CA HIS A 339 -4.58 -29.25 4.11
C HIS A 339 -4.74 -29.83 5.52
N LYS A 340 -5.96 -30.20 5.87
CA LYS A 340 -6.31 -30.91 7.12
C LYS A 340 -6.93 -32.27 6.79
N LYS A 341 -6.93 -33.17 7.76
CA LYS A 341 -7.39 -34.55 7.56
C LYS A 341 -8.85 -34.55 7.11
N ASN A 342 -9.15 -35.29 6.05
CA ASN A 342 -10.49 -35.40 5.47
C ASN A 342 -11.11 -34.04 5.06
N SER A 343 -10.29 -33.01 4.85
CA SER A 343 -10.74 -31.71 4.34
C SER A 343 -10.28 -31.50 2.91
N ALA A 344 -10.92 -30.55 2.23
CA ALA A 344 -10.35 -29.92 1.05
C ALA A 344 -9.18 -28.99 1.45
N VAL A 345 -8.41 -28.55 0.46
CA VAL A 345 -7.26 -27.67 0.64
C VAL A 345 -7.74 -26.22 0.68
N ASP A 346 -7.39 -25.51 1.74
CA ASP A 346 -7.59 -24.07 1.85
C ASP A 346 -6.43 -23.33 1.18
N LEU A 347 -6.75 -22.31 0.39
CA LEU A 347 -5.80 -21.47 -0.33
C LEU A 347 -5.93 -20.03 0.15
N TYR A 348 -4.80 -19.44 0.53
CA TYR A 348 -4.70 -18.10 1.07
C TYR A 348 -3.78 -17.23 0.21
N TYR A 349 -4.09 -15.94 0.12
CA TYR A 349 -3.27 -14.93 -0.55
C TYR A 349 -3.07 -13.70 0.32
N ASP A 350 -1.92 -13.04 0.13
CA ASP A 350 -1.69 -11.66 0.57
C ASP A 350 -2.34 -10.70 -0.44
N ILE A 351 -3.65 -10.44 -0.28
CA ILE A 351 -4.45 -9.73 -1.28
C ILE A 351 -4.37 -8.20 -1.18
N ASN A 352 -4.03 -7.67 0.00
CA ASN A 352 -4.05 -6.23 0.29
C ASN A 352 -2.69 -5.54 0.06
N ASN A 353 -1.69 -6.31 -0.37
CA ASN A 353 -0.34 -5.80 -0.58
C ASN A 353 -0.22 -5.01 -1.89
N GLU A 354 0.30 -3.80 -1.80
CA GLU A 354 0.45 -2.88 -2.93
C GLU A 354 1.43 -3.38 -4.02
N LYS A 355 2.30 -4.35 -3.71
CA LYS A 355 3.28 -4.92 -4.65
C LYS A 355 2.91 -6.33 -5.12
N THR A 356 2.20 -7.09 -4.29
CA THR A 356 1.89 -8.51 -4.54
C THR A 356 0.39 -8.80 -4.72
N GLY A 357 -0.45 -7.77 -4.60
CA GLY A 357 -1.90 -7.89 -4.69
C GLY A 357 -2.48 -7.73 -6.09
N LEU A 358 -3.80 -7.54 -6.16
CA LEU A 358 -4.57 -7.49 -7.40
C LEU A 358 -4.41 -6.16 -8.17
N LEU A 359 -4.32 -5.04 -7.46
CA LEU A 359 -4.34 -3.71 -8.08
C LEU A 359 -3.19 -3.47 -9.08
N PRO A 360 -1.94 -3.88 -8.81
CA PRO A 360 -0.86 -3.76 -9.79
C PRO A 360 -1.12 -4.55 -11.08
N LEU A 361 -1.77 -5.72 -10.99
CA LEU A 361 -2.17 -6.51 -12.16
C LEU A 361 -3.21 -5.79 -13.02
N ILE A 362 -4.20 -5.16 -12.38
CA ILE A 362 -5.23 -4.35 -13.07
C ILE A 362 -4.55 -3.20 -13.81
N ASN A 363 -3.69 -2.45 -13.13
CA ASN A 363 -2.97 -1.31 -13.71
C ASN A 363 -2.07 -1.72 -14.87
N TYR A 364 -1.41 -2.88 -14.77
CA TYR A 364 -0.58 -3.41 -15.84
C TYR A 364 -1.36 -3.63 -17.13
N PHE A 365 -2.49 -4.34 -17.07
CA PHE A 365 -3.28 -4.62 -18.27
C PHE A 365 -4.13 -3.43 -18.72
N LYS A 366 -4.43 -2.48 -17.83
CA LYS A 366 -4.96 -1.16 -18.20
C LYS A 366 -4.05 -0.44 -19.18
N ASN A 367 -2.75 -0.44 -18.87
CA ASN A 367 -1.72 0.24 -19.66
C ASN A 367 -1.23 -0.60 -20.84
N ASN A 368 -1.43 -1.92 -20.82
CA ASN A 368 -0.98 -2.86 -21.84
C ASN A 368 -2.10 -3.74 -22.42
N PRO A 369 -3.22 -3.18 -22.91
CA PRO A 369 -4.39 -3.96 -23.29
C PRO A 369 -4.14 -4.88 -24.49
N LYS A 370 -3.30 -4.45 -25.45
CA LYS A 370 -2.89 -5.29 -26.59
C LYS A 370 -2.19 -6.57 -26.14
N LYS A 371 -1.37 -6.48 -25.08
CA LYS A 371 -0.67 -7.64 -24.51
C LYS A 371 -1.67 -8.63 -23.90
N PHE A 372 -2.65 -8.14 -23.14
CA PHE A 372 -3.72 -8.99 -22.59
C PHE A 372 -4.41 -9.81 -23.69
N PHE A 373 -4.94 -9.17 -24.73
CA PHE A 373 -5.67 -9.89 -25.79
C PHE A 373 -4.79 -10.86 -26.59
N LYS A 374 -3.50 -10.56 -26.76
CA LYS A 374 -2.54 -11.49 -27.37
C LYS A 374 -2.37 -12.74 -26.50
N LEU A 375 -2.20 -12.55 -25.19
CA LEU A 375 -2.08 -13.64 -24.22
C LEU A 375 -3.37 -14.47 -24.14
N SER A 376 -4.55 -13.84 -24.15
CA SER A 376 -5.86 -14.50 -24.19
C SER A 376 -6.00 -15.46 -25.38
N LYS A 377 -5.56 -15.05 -26.57
CA LYS A 377 -5.59 -15.90 -27.77
C LYS A 377 -4.64 -17.09 -27.66
N LYS A 378 -3.44 -16.86 -27.12
CA LYS A 378 -2.46 -17.94 -26.87
C LYS A 378 -3.00 -18.94 -25.85
N TYR A 379 -3.51 -18.44 -24.73
CA TYR A 379 -4.12 -19.24 -23.66
C TYR A 379 -5.19 -20.19 -24.18
N GLN A 380 -6.10 -19.72 -25.05
CA GLN A 380 -7.12 -20.59 -25.62
C GLN A 380 -6.52 -21.75 -26.42
N LYS A 381 -5.52 -21.50 -27.27
CA LYS A 381 -4.83 -22.54 -28.05
C LYS A 381 -4.14 -23.56 -27.14
N ASP A 382 -3.47 -23.07 -26.10
CA ASP A 382 -2.79 -23.92 -25.13
C ASP A 382 -3.80 -24.78 -24.35
N CYS A 383 -4.96 -24.24 -23.97
CA CYS A 383 -6.02 -25.00 -23.32
C CYS A 383 -6.53 -26.14 -24.19
N ASP A 384 -6.71 -25.90 -25.50
CA ASP A 384 -7.20 -26.93 -26.42
C ASP A 384 -6.14 -28.03 -26.62
N LYS A 385 -4.86 -27.65 -26.77
CA LYS A 385 -3.73 -28.59 -26.78
C LYS A 385 -3.65 -29.42 -25.50
N LEU A 386 -3.84 -28.79 -24.34
CA LEU A 386 -3.81 -29.48 -23.05
C LEU A 386 -4.95 -30.50 -22.92
N LYS A 387 -6.17 -30.15 -23.35
CA LYS A 387 -7.31 -31.09 -23.36
C LYS A 387 -7.00 -32.33 -24.20
N GLU A 388 -6.36 -32.18 -25.35
CA GLU A 388 -5.94 -33.32 -26.19
C GLU A 388 -4.90 -34.19 -25.50
N ILE A 389 -3.89 -33.59 -24.87
CA ILE A 389 -2.89 -34.32 -24.09
C ILE A 389 -3.55 -35.12 -22.96
N CYS A 390 -4.49 -34.51 -22.23
CA CYS A 390 -5.21 -35.16 -21.13
C CYS A 390 -6.07 -36.35 -21.57
N LYS A 391 -6.61 -36.37 -22.80
CA LYS A 391 -7.40 -37.51 -23.32
C LYS A 391 -6.58 -38.80 -23.43
N ASN A 392 -5.31 -38.69 -23.79
CA ASN A 392 -4.45 -39.85 -24.05
C ASN A 392 -3.96 -40.53 -22.75
N LYS A 393 -4.01 -39.83 -21.59
CA LYS A 393 -3.66 -40.35 -20.24
C LYS A 393 -2.38 -41.21 -20.22
N ASN A 394 -1.38 -40.84 -21.03
CA ASN A 394 -0.11 -41.56 -21.18
C ASN A 394 0.95 -40.94 -20.26
N VAL A 395 1.74 -41.78 -19.59
CA VAL A 395 2.83 -41.41 -18.69
C VAL A 395 3.88 -40.56 -19.42
N GLU A 396 4.16 -40.83 -20.70
CA GLU A 396 5.14 -40.06 -21.50
C GLU A 396 4.75 -38.58 -21.67
N ASN A 397 3.46 -38.27 -21.56
CA ASN A 397 2.96 -36.91 -21.66
C ASN A 397 2.97 -36.16 -20.32
N PHE A 398 3.35 -36.81 -19.21
CA PHE A 398 3.23 -36.23 -17.86
C PHE A 398 4.04 -34.93 -17.71
N SER A 399 5.33 -34.94 -18.07
CA SER A 399 6.20 -33.76 -18.00
C SER A 399 5.73 -32.65 -18.94
N LYS A 400 5.36 -33.01 -20.17
CA LYS A 400 4.83 -32.05 -21.16
C LYS A 400 3.54 -31.38 -20.70
N MET A 401 2.65 -32.14 -20.06
CA MET A 401 1.43 -31.64 -19.46
C MET A 401 1.73 -30.68 -18.31
N TYR A 402 2.64 -31.07 -17.41
CA TYR A 402 3.05 -30.25 -16.27
C TYR A 402 3.72 -28.94 -16.70
N GLU A 403 4.62 -28.98 -17.69
CA GLU A 403 5.27 -27.79 -18.24
C GLU A 403 4.27 -26.81 -18.87
N LEU A 404 3.32 -27.32 -19.65
CA LEU A 404 2.28 -26.48 -20.27
C LEU A 404 1.37 -25.85 -19.21
N LEU A 405 1.06 -26.60 -18.14
CA LEU A 405 0.31 -26.09 -16.98
C LEU A 405 1.05 -24.95 -16.29
N VAL A 406 2.31 -25.20 -15.89
CA VAL A 406 3.12 -24.26 -15.12
C VAL A 406 3.41 -22.98 -15.92
N ASN A 407 3.82 -23.10 -17.18
CA ASN A 407 4.35 -21.97 -17.93
C ASN A 407 3.27 -21.11 -18.59
N ASP A 408 2.20 -21.74 -19.08
CA ASP A 408 1.29 -21.08 -20.04
C ASP A 408 -0.16 -21.03 -19.55
N ILE A 409 -0.66 -22.13 -19.01
CA ILE A 409 -2.09 -22.25 -18.68
C ILE A 409 -2.39 -21.60 -17.34
N TRP A 410 -1.68 -22.00 -16.29
CA TRP A 410 -2.04 -21.60 -14.94
C TRP A 410 -1.83 -20.10 -14.67
N PRO A 411 -0.74 -19.45 -15.12
CA PRO A 411 -0.60 -17.99 -14.98
C PRO A 411 -1.76 -17.22 -15.62
N MET A 412 -2.21 -17.67 -16.80
CA MET A 412 -3.36 -17.06 -17.48
C MET A 412 -4.70 -17.42 -16.84
N LEU A 413 -4.84 -18.62 -16.26
CA LEU A 413 -5.99 -18.98 -15.47
C LEU A 413 -6.12 -18.06 -14.24
N THR A 414 -5.03 -17.81 -13.52
CA THR A 414 -4.99 -16.83 -12.41
C THR A 414 -5.43 -15.44 -12.87
N ILE A 415 -4.86 -14.94 -13.97
CA ILE A 415 -5.24 -13.63 -14.54
C ILE A 415 -6.74 -13.57 -14.85
N THR A 416 -7.28 -14.59 -15.53
CA THR A 416 -8.69 -14.61 -15.94
C THR A 416 -9.64 -14.77 -14.76
N ILE A 417 -9.27 -15.52 -13.72
CA ILE A 417 -10.04 -15.61 -12.47
C ILE A 417 -10.10 -14.26 -11.77
N LEU A 418 -8.95 -13.61 -11.59
CA LEU A 418 -8.84 -12.36 -10.85
C LEU A 418 -9.53 -11.20 -11.59
N LEU A 419 -9.23 -11.01 -12.87
CA LEU A 419 -9.80 -9.92 -13.67
C LEU A 419 -11.26 -10.17 -14.06
N GLY A 420 -11.69 -11.42 -14.15
CA GLY A 420 -13.08 -11.78 -14.48
C GLY A 420 -14.07 -11.45 -13.37
N ARG A 421 -13.60 -11.13 -12.16
CA ARG A 421 -14.43 -10.70 -11.02
C ARG A 421 -14.65 -9.18 -10.96
N LEU A 422 -13.97 -8.40 -11.80
CA LEU A 422 -14.06 -6.94 -11.77
C LEU A 422 -15.46 -6.48 -12.21
N ILE A 423 -16.04 -5.57 -11.43
CA ILE A 423 -17.31 -4.91 -11.73
C ILE A 423 -16.95 -3.51 -12.23
N GLU A 424 -16.91 -3.32 -13.55
CA GLU A 424 -16.51 -2.05 -14.18
C GLU A 424 -17.53 -1.60 -15.21
N GLU A 425 -17.94 -0.33 -15.12
CA GLU A 425 -19.09 0.17 -15.87
C GLU A 425 -18.74 0.53 -17.31
N ASN A 426 -17.51 0.98 -17.61
CA ASN A 426 -17.09 1.42 -18.94
C ASN A 426 -15.58 1.25 -19.22
N GLY A 427 -15.20 1.36 -20.50
CA GLY A 427 -13.79 1.41 -20.93
C GLY A 427 -13.08 0.07 -21.13
N ILE A 428 -11.74 0.13 -21.22
CA ILE A 428 -10.91 -1.03 -21.58
C ILE A 428 -10.92 -2.13 -20.52
N ILE A 429 -11.04 -1.77 -19.23
CA ILE A 429 -11.07 -2.73 -18.13
C ILE A 429 -12.34 -3.58 -18.18
N LYS A 430 -13.51 -2.99 -18.48
CA LYS A 430 -14.74 -3.75 -18.70
C LYS A 430 -14.58 -4.81 -19.79
N LYS A 431 -13.90 -4.48 -20.90
CA LYS A 431 -13.64 -5.43 -21.98
C LYS A 431 -12.69 -6.55 -21.57
N ILE A 432 -11.64 -6.22 -20.80
CA ILE A 432 -10.71 -7.19 -20.22
C ILE A 432 -11.45 -8.12 -19.25
N ALA A 433 -12.25 -7.58 -18.33
CA ALA A 433 -13.04 -8.33 -17.36
C ALA A 433 -14.02 -9.29 -18.04
N LYS A 434 -14.78 -8.80 -19.03
CA LYS A 434 -15.70 -9.62 -19.83
C LYS A 434 -14.97 -10.76 -20.56
N THR A 435 -13.85 -10.45 -21.21
CA THR A 435 -13.06 -11.47 -21.93
C THR A 435 -12.49 -12.51 -20.96
N SER A 436 -11.98 -12.08 -19.81
CA SER A 436 -11.51 -12.96 -18.73
C SER A 436 -12.61 -13.89 -18.24
N TYR A 437 -13.81 -13.35 -18.03
CA TYR A 437 -14.98 -14.13 -17.65
C TYR A 437 -15.34 -15.19 -18.71
N GLU A 438 -15.42 -14.81 -19.99
CA GLU A 438 -15.73 -15.73 -21.10
C GLU A 438 -14.69 -16.84 -21.24
N LEU A 439 -13.40 -16.51 -21.13
CA LEU A 439 -12.30 -17.48 -21.17
C LEU A 439 -12.37 -18.46 -20.00
N ARG A 440 -12.70 -17.97 -18.80
CA ARG A 440 -12.90 -18.81 -17.62
C ARG A 440 -14.04 -19.78 -17.83
N GLN A 441 -15.21 -19.32 -18.29
CA GLN A 441 -16.37 -20.17 -18.56
C GLN A 441 -16.04 -21.24 -19.60
N LYS A 442 -15.33 -20.87 -20.67
CA LYS A 442 -14.97 -21.80 -21.74
C LYS A 442 -13.97 -22.88 -21.31
N ASN A 443 -13.08 -22.55 -20.36
CA ASN A 443 -11.96 -23.42 -19.98
C ASN A 443 -12.04 -23.96 -18.55
N GLU A 444 -13.18 -23.80 -17.86
CA GLU A 444 -13.40 -24.24 -16.47
C GLU A 444 -13.05 -25.72 -16.26
N LYS A 445 -13.35 -26.57 -17.26
CA LYS A 445 -13.11 -28.02 -17.20
C LYS A 445 -11.65 -28.43 -17.38
N VAL A 446 -10.77 -27.52 -17.81
CA VAL A 446 -9.35 -27.84 -18.06
C VAL A 446 -8.66 -28.31 -16.77
N ALA A 447 -8.90 -27.60 -15.65
CA ALA A 447 -8.29 -27.95 -14.37
C ALA A 447 -8.74 -29.34 -13.86
N TYR A 448 -10.00 -29.71 -14.07
CA TYR A 448 -10.51 -31.03 -13.71
C TYR A 448 -9.92 -32.13 -14.59
N ALA A 449 -9.91 -31.91 -15.91
CA ALA A 449 -9.33 -32.87 -16.85
C ALA A 449 -7.84 -33.13 -16.57
N THR A 450 -7.10 -32.13 -16.11
CA THR A 450 -5.69 -32.28 -15.75
C THR A 450 -5.50 -33.04 -14.46
N SER A 451 -6.31 -32.77 -13.42
CA SER A 451 -6.29 -33.53 -12.18
C SER A 451 -6.62 -35.01 -12.42
N ASP A 452 -7.65 -35.31 -13.20
CA ASP A 452 -8.03 -36.68 -13.56
C ASP A 452 -6.91 -37.39 -14.33
N ALA A 453 -6.29 -36.71 -15.31
CA ALA A 453 -5.18 -37.27 -16.06
C ALA A 453 -3.96 -37.55 -15.18
N MET A 454 -3.64 -36.65 -14.24
CA MET A 454 -2.54 -36.83 -13.29
C MET A 454 -2.81 -38.00 -12.34
N TYR A 455 -4.03 -38.12 -11.80
CA TYR A 455 -4.43 -39.25 -10.96
C TYR A 455 -4.25 -40.59 -11.68
N GLU A 456 -4.74 -40.67 -12.91
CA GLU A 456 -4.64 -41.88 -13.75
C GLU A 456 -3.18 -42.25 -14.08
N ILE A 457 -2.33 -41.26 -14.35
CA ILE A 457 -0.90 -41.46 -14.57
C ILE A 457 -0.22 -41.98 -13.29
N SER A 458 -0.51 -41.38 -12.13
CA SER A 458 0.01 -41.82 -10.84
C SER A 458 -0.40 -43.26 -10.53
N ARG A 459 -1.67 -43.62 -10.77
CA ARG A 459 -2.19 -44.98 -10.58
C ARG A 459 -1.47 -46.00 -11.46
N LYS A 460 -1.26 -45.67 -12.74
CA LYS A 460 -0.50 -46.52 -13.68
C LYS A 460 0.94 -46.71 -13.26
N LYS A 461 1.58 -45.66 -12.74
CA LYS A 461 2.99 -45.69 -12.34
C LYS A 461 3.21 -46.41 -11.01
N PHE A 462 2.21 -46.37 -10.11
CA PHE A 462 2.28 -46.98 -8.79
C PHE A 462 1.10 -47.91 -8.51
N PRO A 463 0.95 -49.04 -9.25
CA PRO A 463 -0.23 -49.90 -9.17
C PRO A 463 -0.40 -50.60 -7.81
N LYS A 464 0.68 -50.68 -7.00
CA LYS A 464 0.66 -51.26 -5.65
C LYS A 464 0.36 -50.25 -4.55
N LEU A 465 0.34 -48.95 -4.85
CA LEU A 465 0.05 -47.90 -3.88
C LEU A 465 -1.48 -47.76 -3.72
N LYS A 466 -1.96 -47.67 -2.48
CA LYS A 466 -3.39 -47.48 -2.21
C LYS A 466 -3.84 -46.10 -2.72
N ASP A 467 -5.02 -46.05 -3.36
CA ASP A 467 -5.60 -44.84 -3.96
C ASP A 467 -5.58 -43.60 -3.05
N LYS A 468 -5.83 -43.79 -1.75
CA LYS A 468 -5.80 -42.71 -0.75
C LYS A 468 -4.47 -41.94 -0.65
N TYR A 469 -3.39 -42.45 -1.23
CA TYR A 469 -2.07 -41.81 -1.23
C TYR A 469 -1.74 -41.11 -2.56
N LEU A 470 -2.47 -41.40 -3.65
CA LEU A 470 -2.12 -40.92 -4.99
C LEU A 470 -2.21 -39.39 -5.12
N ASP A 471 -3.16 -38.77 -4.42
CA ASP A 471 -3.32 -37.31 -4.41
C ASP A 471 -2.25 -36.58 -3.59
N TYR A 472 -1.40 -37.29 -2.85
CA TYR A 472 -0.38 -36.72 -1.95
C TYR A 472 1.05 -36.90 -2.47
N LEU A 473 1.17 -37.28 -3.74
CA LEU A 473 2.44 -37.38 -4.44
C LEU A 473 2.82 -36.04 -5.07
N THR A 474 4.12 -35.75 -5.10
CA THR A 474 4.67 -34.60 -5.81
C THR A 474 4.89 -34.91 -7.29
N PHE A 475 5.04 -33.87 -8.11
CA PHE A 475 5.41 -34.02 -9.51
C PHE A 475 6.73 -34.81 -9.65
N GLU A 476 7.74 -34.52 -8.83
CA GLU A 476 9.04 -35.19 -8.91
C GLU A 476 8.97 -36.67 -8.54
N GLU A 477 8.20 -37.02 -7.50
CA GLU A 477 7.96 -38.41 -7.11
C GLU A 477 7.28 -39.19 -8.24
N ILE A 478 6.24 -38.62 -8.85
CA ILE A 478 5.57 -39.23 -10.00
C ILE A 478 6.49 -39.25 -11.22
N ASN A 479 7.25 -38.19 -11.51
CA ASN A 479 8.08 -38.12 -12.71
C ASN A 479 9.26 -39.09 -12.65
N SER A 480 9.97 -39.14 -11.52
CA SER A 480 11.08 -40.08 -11.30
C SER A 480 10.64 -41.53 -11.14
N GLY A 481 9.40 -41.77 -10.68
CA GLY A 481 8.94 -43.11 -10.30
C GLY A 481 9.42 -43.55 -8.92
N ASN A 482 9.94 -42.62 -8.12
CA ASN A 482 10.42 -42.90 -6.76
C ASN A 482 9.39 -42.41 -5.75
N LEU A 483 8.83 -43.34 -4.96
CA LEU A 483 7.92 -43.00 -3.87
C LEU A 483 8.70 -42.49 -2.65
N PRO A 484 8.14 -41.52 -1.91
CA PRO A 484 8.69 -41.15 -0.61
C PRO A 484 8.44 -42.28 0.41
N PRO A 485 9.14 -42.27 1.57
CA PRO A 485 8.87 -43.22 2.64
C PRO A 485 7.40 -43.23 3.05
N MET A 486 6.84 -44.40 3.34
CA MET A 486 5.41 -44.55 3.67
C MET A 486 4.97 -43.68 4.87
N ASN A 487 5.86 -43.45 5.83
CA ASN A 487 5.57 -42.56 6.96
C ASN A 487 5.35 -41.11 6.53
N GLU A 488 6.05 -40.64 5.49
CA GLU A 488 5.86 -39.30 4.95
C GLU A 488 4.50 -39.17 4.25
N LEU A 489 4.11 -40.18 3.45
CA LEU A 489 2.77 -40.20 2.83
C LEU A 489 1.66 -40.19 3.87
N LYS A 490 1.81 -40.96 4.95
CA LYS A 490 0.84 -40.96 6.06
C LYS A 490 0.71 -39.58 6.70
N LYS A 491 1.82 -38.85 6.87
CA LYS A 491 1.78 -37.48 7.41
C LYS A 491 1.06 -36.53 6.44
N ARG A 492 1.42 -36.54 5.16
CA ARG A 492 0.77 -35.69 4.13
C ARG A 492 -0.74 -35.93 4.04
N VAL A 493 -1.19 -37.19 4.10
CA VAL A 493 -2.63 -37.52 4.13
C VAL A 493 -3.34 -36.90 5.32
N ASN A 494 -2.66 -36.83 6.48
CA ASN A 494 -3.23 -36.29 7.69
C ASN A 494 -3.26 -34.76 7.68
N ASN A 495 -2.14 -34.11 7.38
CA ASN A 495 -2.06 -32.66 7.30
C ASN A 495 -0.77 -32.24 6.58
N PHE A 496 -0.85 -31.16 5.81
CA PHE A 496 0.33 -30.47 5.31
C PHE A 496 0.06 -28.99 5.07
N ILE A 497 1.13 -28.19 5.14
CA ILE A 497 1.14 -26.80 4.68
C ILE A 497 2.08 -26.73 3.48
N TYR A 498 1.64 -26.12 2.39
CA TYR A 498 2.50 -25.82 1.25
C TYR A 498 2.73 -24.31 1.19
N PHE A 499 3.97 -23.88 1.42
CA PHE A 499 4.33 -22.47 1.41
C PHE A 499 5.79 -22.29 1.00
N GLU A 500 6.07 -21.21 0.26
CA GLU A 500 7.40 -20.91 -0.31
C GLU A 500 8.05 -22.08 -1.09
N GLY A 501 7.22 -22.87 -1.76
CA GLY A 501 7.66 -24.01 -2.57
C GLY A 501 8.03 -25.25 -1.76
N LYS A 502 7.77 -25.27 -0.44
CA LYS A 502 8.08 -26.37 0.47
C LYS A 502 6.80 -26.98 1.04
N ILE A 503 6.87 -28.28 1.33
CA ILE A 503 5.83 -29.03 2.03
C ILE A 503 6.25 -29.18 3.49
N TYR A 504 5.39 -28.73 4.41
CA TYR A 504 5.57 -28.89 5.85
C TYR A 504 4.52 -29.87 6.37
N THR A 505 4.96 -31.01 6.89
CA THR A 505 4.09 -32.03 7.52
C THR A 505 4.23 -32.07 9.04
N ASN A 506 5.18 -31.31 9.58
CA ASN A 506 5.57 -31.30 10.98
C ASN A 506 5.51 -29.90 11.62
N LYS A 507 4.93 -28.92 10.93
CA LYS A 507 4.76 -27.57 11.46
C LYS A 507 3.29 -27.24 11.70
N THR A 508 3.02 -26.48 12.76
CA THR A 508 1.70 -25.89 13.00
C THR A 508 1.51 -24.64 12.14
N ILE A 509 0.27 -24.15 12.09
CA ILE A 509 -0.04 -22.88 11.42
C ILE A 509 0.67 -21.73 12.15
N GLU A 510 0.67 -21.72 13.49
CA GLU A 510 1.30 -20.65 14.27
C GLU A 510 2.82 -20.59 14.06
N GLU A 511 3.47 -21.76 13.88
CA GLU A 511 4.89 -21.81 13.55
C GLU A 511 5.19 -21.19 12.18
N ILE A 512 4.36 -21.48 11.17
CA ILE A 512 4.48 -20.86 9.84
C ILE A 512 4.22 -19.36 9.90
N GLU A 513 3.20 -18.92 10.65
CA GLU A 513 2.91 -17.51 10.88
C GLU A 513 4.08 -16.76 11.50
N LYS A 514 4.64 -17.31 12.58
CA LYS A 514 5.76 -16.71 13.31
C LYS A 514 7.04 -16.65 12.48
N GLU A 515 7.42 -17.75 11.83
CA GLU A 515 8.66 -17.83 11.07
C GLU A 515 8.68 -16.93 9.83
N ASN A 516 7.51 -16.70 9.23
CA ASN A 516 7.40 -15.97 7.96
C ASN A 516 6.85 -14.55 8.13
N ASN A 517 6.60 -14.15 9.39
CA ASN A 517 5.93 -12.91 9.76
C ASN A 517 4.64 -12.71 8.93
N ILE A 518 3.75 -13.70 9.00
CA ILE A 518 2.43 -13.69 8.34
C ILE A 518 1.33 -14.04 9.34
N THR A 519 0.10 -13.62 9.06
CA THR A 519 -1.10 -13.96 9.84
C THR A 519 -2.13 -14.47 8.88
N ILE A 520 -2.60 -15.67 9.13
CA ILE A 520 -3.63 -16.34 8.36
C ILE A 520 -4.97 -15.96 8.99
N MET A 521 -5.75 -15.19 8.24
CA MET A 521 -7.03 -14.69 8.71
C MET A 521 -8.05 -15.85 8.70
N GLU A 522 -8.57 -16.21 9.87
CA GLU A 522 -9.67 -17.17 9.98
C GLU A 522 -10.98 -16.56 9.48
N GLU A 523 -11.77 -17.33 8.73
CA GLU A 523 -13.12 -16.91 8.34
C GLU A 523 -14.01 -16.84 9.59
N ASN A 524 -14.52 -15.66 9.91
CA ASN A 524 -15.64 -15.49 10.85
C ASN A 524 -16.92 -16.05 10.22
N VAL A 525 -17.08 -17.37 10.24
CA VAL A 525 -18.35 -18.00 9.89
C VAL A 525 -19.26 -17.84 11.10
N GLU A 526 -20.26 -16.96 11.00
CA GLU A 526 -21.34 -16.87 11.98
C GLU A 526 -21.93 -18.28 12.21
N SER A 527 -21.73 -18.81 13.42
CA SER A 527 -22.08 -20.18 13.82
C SER A 527 -23.59 -20.48 13.87
N LYS A 528 -24.43 -19.58 13.34
CA LYS A 528 -25.89 -19.74 13.21
C LYS A 528 -26.32 -19.52 11.75
N GLN A 529 -25.99 -20.47 10.88
CA GLN A 529 -26.69 -20.57 9.60
C GLN A 529 -27.99 -21.36 9.78
N ASP A 530 -29.11 -20.73 9.44
CA ASP A 530 -30.42 -21.36 9.38
C ASP A 530 -30.36 -22.51 8.35
N LYS A 531 -30.79 -23.72 8.71
CA LYS A 531 -30.60 -24.96 7.90
C LYS A 531 -31.19 -24.90 6.48
N LYS A 532 -31.97 -23.86 6.16
CA LYS A 532 -32.60 -23.61 4.87
C LYS A 532 -31.84 -22.60 3.98
N ILE A 533 -30.90 -21.82 4.53
CA ILE A 533 -30.21 -20.73 3.82
C ILE A 533 -28.70 -20.81 4.08
N ILE A 534 -27.95 -21.26 3.08
CA ILE A 534 -26.49 -21.17 3.06
C ILE A 534 -26.12 -19.75 2.62
N LYS A 535 -25.47 -18.97 3.50
CA LYS A 535 -24.87 -17.69 3.14
C LYS A 535 -23.39 -17.91 2.82
N GLY A 536 -22.94 -17.43 1.67
CA GLY A 536 -21.55 -17.54 1.24
C GLY A 536 -21.28 -16.67 0.01
N ASN A 537 -19.99 -16.47 -0.30
CA ASN A 537 -19.57 -15.73 -1.49
C ASN A 537 -19.83 -16.58 -2.75
N THR A 538 -20.69 -16.09 -3.64
CA THR A 538 -21.00 -16.78 -4.90
C THR A 538 -19.93 -16.48 -5.95
N ALA A 539 -19.37 -17.51 -6.59
CA ALA A 539 -18.39 -17.33 -7.67
C ALA A 539 -18.97 -16.71 -8.96
N MET A 540 -20.29 -16.51 -9.01
CA MET A 540 -21.07 -15.93 -10.12
C MET A 540 -22.25 -15.12 -9.56
N ASN A 541 -22.64 -14.03 -10.22
CA ASN A 541 -23.90 -13.33 -9.96
C ASN A 541 -25.07 -14.11 -10.59
N GLY A 542 -26.12 -14.41 -9.83
CA GLY A 542 -27.32 -15.09 -10.32
C GLY A 542 -28.11 -15.80 -9.24
N LYS A 543 -29.27 -16.39 -9.61
CA LYS A 543 -30.03 -17.31 -8.75
C LYS A 543 -29.69 -18.74 -9.13
N VAL A 544 -29.13 -19.51 -8.20
CA VAL A 544 -28.87 -20.95 -8.38
C VAL A 544 -30.02 -21.73 -7.76
N LYS A 545 -30.60 -22.68 -8.49
CA LYS A 545 -31.63 -23.61 -7.99
C LYS A 545 -31.15 -25.03 -8.26
N GLY A 546 -30.89 -25.81 -7.21
CA GLY A 546 -30.35 -27.17 -7.33
C GLY A 546 -30.22 -27.86 -5.97
N LYS A 547 -29.92 -29.16 -5.97
CA LYS A 547 -29.57 -29.89 -4.74
C LYS A 547 -28.11 -29.58 -4.39
N VAL A 548 -27.89 -28.93 -3.24
CA VAL A 548 -26.55 -28.70 -2.71
C VAL A 548 -26.17 -29.89 -1.83
N LYS A 549 -25.02 -30.53 -2.09
CA LYS A 549 -24.42 -31.50 -1.18
C LYS A 549 -23.33 -30.77 -0.40
N LEU A 550 -23.52 -30.60 0.90
CA LEU A 550 -22.46 -30.16 1.81
C LEU A 550 -21.33 -31.18 1.73
N LEU A 551 -20.16 -30.72 1.28
CA LEU A 551 -18.92 -31.50 1.24
C LEU A 551 -18.08 -31.24 2.52
N PHE A 552 -18.75 -31.03 3.68
CA PHE A 552 -18.19 -30.68 5.03
C PHE A 552 -17.98 -29.16 5.25
N GLU A 553 -18.14 -28.50 6.43
CA GLU A 553 -17.87 -28.79 7.87
C GLU A 553 -19.08 -28.44 8.81
N LEU A 554 -19.10 -28.42 10.16
CA LEU A 554 -18.10 -28.37 11.26
C LEU A 554 -18.58 -29.10 12.55
N SER A 555 -19.70 -29.83 12.50
CA SER A 555 -20.32 -30.50 13.66
C SER A 555 -20.80 -31.93 13.40
N GLN A 556 -20.50 -32.52 12.25
CA GLN A 556 -21.27 -33.65 11.70
C GLN A 556 -20.50 -34.91 11.29
N ILE A 557 -19.41 -35.23 11.98
CA ILE A 557 -19.21 -36.64 12.36
C ILE A 557 -18.88 -36.68 13.85
N LYS A 558 -19.77 -36.11 14.69
CA LYS A 558 -19.88 -36.54 16.08
C LYS A 558 -20.75 -37.80 16.10
N ASN A 559 -20.09 -38.92 15.85
CA ASN A 559 -20.30 -40.29 16.34
C ASN A 559 -19.44 -41.23 15.50
#